data_AF-A0A7G9FCI5-F1
#
_entry.id   AF-A0A7G9FCI5-F1
#
_cell.length_a   1.000
_cell.length_b   1.000
_cell.length_c   1.000
_cell.angle_alpha   90.00
_cell.angle_beta   90.00
_cell.angle_gamma   90.00
#
_symmetry.space_group_name_H-M   'P 1'
#
loop_
_entity.id
_entity.type
_entity.pdbx_description
1 polymer ?
#
loop_
_entity_poly.entity_id
_entity_poly.type
_entity_poly.pdbx_seq_one_letter_code
_entity_poly.pdbx_strand_id
1 'polypeptide(L)'
;MKKVIAIFFICVLFSSCGKFEEGTVLNRLTPIRLLLLNIRKNPDNISNEQRKQARAFYNAIVRYEWEPEKVKEMLDAGADPNYCYGECGWIQNNPLIETARSMFFDATGFKEVYGYVPNPLPDEGRSIDLLNYGADIHKYPYAWIIVYRYGNYYIHDEQLKEQDKNLMDYYISDYIKNANRLLSAFIRVGASVDAKGNHIAFDWQTYNDNLSYEDFCKLCKTSEATTPLYEAIKKGMQWESQVDLLLKYGAIIDESCLEAAKLSGEEAMIEKIQKLFDRKQKSDE
;
A
#
# COMPACT_ATOMS: atom_id res chain seq x y z
N MET A 1 -18.54 -4.78 48.06
CA MET A 1 -17.43 -3.79 47.95
C MET A 1 -16.40 -4.29 46.94
N LYS A 2 -16.46 -3.80 45.69
CA LYS A 2 -15.43 -3.91 44.62
C LYS A 2 -15.99 -3.28 43.32
N LYS A 3 -16.37 -1.98 43.33
CA LYS A 3 -16.86 -1.26 42.13
C LYS A 3 -16.66 0.28 42.15
N VAL A 4 -15.62 0.84 42.78
CA VAL A 4 -15.46 2.32 42.86
C VAL A 4 -14.06 2.85 42.45
N ILE A 5 -13.11 2.01 42.01
CA ILE A 5 -11.76 2.49 41.65
C ILE A 5 -11.52 2.29 40.14
N ALA A 6 -12.04 3.20 39.33
CA ALA A 6 -11.64 3.36 37.91
C ALA A 6 -11.97 4.75 37.33
N ILE A 7 -12.72 5.59 38.04
CA ILE A 7 -13.13 6.93 37.56
C ILE A 7 -12.10 8.02 37.95
N PHE A 8 -11.07 7.70 38.73
CA PHE A 8 -10.19 8.70 39.36
C PHE A 8 -8.87 9.04 38.63
N PHE A 9 -8.63 8.53 37.41
CA PHE A 9 -7.37 8.82 36.70
C PHE A 9 -7.50 9.58 35.37
N ILE A 10 -8.72 10.00 34.99
CA ILE A 10 -8.91 10.87 33.81
C ILE A 10 -8.96 12.36 34.20
N CYS A 11 -9.13 12.69 35.48
CA CYS A 11 -9.32 14.08 35.93
C CYS A 11 -8.06 14.83 36.36
N VAL A 12 -6.84 14.26 36.25
CA VAL A 12 -5.61 14.90 36.77
C VAL A 12 -4.64 15.41 35.69
N LEU A 13 -4.93 15.26 34.40
CA LEU A 13 -4.07 15.83 33.34
C LEU A 13 -4.67 17.05 32.60
N PHE A 14 -5.87 17.49 32.95
CA PHE A 14 -6.52 18.66 32.33
C PHE A 14 -6.89 19.74 33.36
N SER A 15 -5.95 20.09 34.23
CA SER A 15 -6.11 21.24 35.12
C SER A 15 -4.79 21.96 35.36
N SER A 16 -4.38 22.75 34.36
CA SER A 16 -3.76 24.04 34.66
C SER A 16 -4.09 25.04 33.56
N CYS A 17 -4.63 26.18 34.00
CA CYS A 17 -4.94 27.35 33.19
C CYS A 17 -3.67 27.95 32.59
N GLY A 18 -3.77 28.34 31.33
CA GLY A 18 -2.87 29.26 30.66
C GLY A 18 -3.44 29.57 29.28
N LYS A 19 -3.57 30.85 28.94
CA LYS A 19 -3.95 31.30 27.60
C LYS A 19 -3.05 30.61 26.58
N PHE A 20 -3.61 29.85 25.63
CA PHE A 20 -2.83 29.15 24.62
C PHE A 20 -3.16 29.67 23.23
N GLU A 21 -2.18 30.37 22.68
CA GLU A 21 -2.01 30.75 21.29
C GLU A 21 -1.95 29.49 20.40
N GLU A 22 -2.06 29.69 19.08
CA GLU A 22 -2.13 28.73 17.97
C GLU A 22 -1.05 27.61 17.90
N GLY A 23 -0.23 27.40 18.93
CA GLY A 23 0.75 26.33 19.02
C GLY A 23 0.30 25.18 19.92
N THR A 24 -0.18 24.07 19.34
CA THR A 24 0.07 22.70 19.87
C THR A 24 -0.51 21.63 18.93
N VAL A 25 0.17 21.41 17.82
CA VAL A 25 0.30 20.06 17.24
C VAL A 25 1.07 19.13 18.21
N LEU A 26 1.77 19.71 19.19
CA LEU A 26 2.77 19.10 20.07
C LEU A 26 2.32 18.21 21.25
N ASN A 27 1.03 17.91 21.48
CA ASN A 27 0.61 17.10 22.64
C ASN A 27 -0.24 15.85 22.33
N ARG A 28 -0.41 15.45 21.07
CA ARG A 28 -1.52 14.55 20.67
C ARG A 28 -1.17 13.11 20.31
N LEU A 29 0.09 12.75 20.09
CA LEU A 29 0.38 11.49 19.40
C LEU A 29 0.46 10.24 20.31
N THR A 30 0.80 10.39 21.59
CA THR A 30 0.51 9.35 22.60
C THR A 30 -1.00 9.24 22.89
N PRO A 31 -1.76 10.35 23.03
CA PRO A 31 -3.22 10.33 23.06
C PRO A 31 -3.88 9.69 21.84
N ILE A 32 -3.31 9.81 20.63
CA ILE A 32 -3.84 9.17 19.41
C ILE A 32 -3.82 7.65 19.56
N ARG A 33 -2.76 7.04 20.09
CA ARG A 33 -2.75 5.58 20.31
C ARG A 33 -3.84 5.12 21.26
N LEU A 34 -4.09 5.87 22.34
CA LEU A 34 -5.19 5.61 23.28
C LEU A 34 -6.57 5.84 22.64
N LEU A 35 -6.69 6.88 21.80
CA LEU A 35 -7.89 7.19 21.05
C LEU A 35 -8.21 6.08 20.05
N LEU A 36 -7.22 5.57 19.32
CA LEU A 36 -7.36 4.45 18.39
C LEU A 36 -7.78 3.16 19.10
N LEU A 37 -7.22 2.90 20.29
CA LEU A 37 -7.67 1.79 21.15
C LEU A 37 -9.12 1.97 21.61
N ASN A 38 -9.54 3.20 21.94
CA ASN A 38 -10.92 3.49 22.32
C ASN A 38 -11.89 3.34 21.14
N ILE A 39 -11.51 3.82 19.95
CA ILE A 39 -12.29 3.66 18.71
C ILE A 39 -12.52 2.18 18.42
N ARG A 40 -11.47 1.34 18.52
CA ARG A 40 -11.59 -0.10 18.31
C ARG A 40 -12.51 -0.78 19.32
N LYS A 41 -12.54 -0.30 20.57
CA LYS A 41 -13.37 -0.88 21.65
C LYS A 41 -14.81 -0.36 21.65
N ASN A 42 -15.05 0.87 21.20
CA ASN A 42 -16.34 1.56 21.28
C ASN A 42 -16.62 2.39 20.00
N PRO A 43 -16.72 1.77 18.82
CA PRO A 43 -16.79 2.48 17.53
C PRO A 43 -18.03 3.39 17.39
N ASP A 44 -19.13 3.05 18.06
CA ASP A 44 -20.38 3.80 18.01
C ASP A 44 -20.41 5.03 18.94
N ASN A 45 -19.43 5.18 19.83
CA ASN A 45 -19.42 6.19 20.88
C ASN A 45 -18.21 7.13 20.79
N ILE A 46 -17.89 7.56 19.56
CA ILE A 46 -16.80 8.49 19.27
C ILE A 46 -17.32 9.74 18.56
N SER A 47 -16.86 10.92 18.99
CA SER A 47 -17.26 12.19 18.40
C SER A 47 -16.61 12.40 17.02
N ASN A 48 -17.17 13.32 16.22
CA ASN A 48 -16.58 13.69 14.93
C ASN A 48 -15.17 14.28 15.08
N GLU A 49 -14.91 15.05 16.14
CA GLU A 49 -13.58 15.58 16.43
C GLU A 49 -12.58 14.46 16.79
N GLN A 50 -13.03 13.45 17.53
CA GLN A 50 -12.23 12.25 17.81
C GLN A 50 -11.92 11.47 16.53
N ARG A 51 -12.90 11.31 15.62
CA ARG A 51 -12.65 10.70 14.30
C ARG A 51 -11.63 11.49 13.49
N LYS A 52 -11.76 12.83 13.44
CA LYS A 52 -10.82 13.72 12.74
C LYS A 52 -9.40 13.61 13.30
N GLN A 53 -9.26 13.56 14.62
CA GLN A 53 -7.96 13.38 15.27
C GLN A 53 -7.36 12.00 14.99
N ALA A 54 -8.17 10.95 15.00
CA ALA A 54 -7.71 9.60 14.66
C ALA A 54 -7.26 9.48 13.19
N ARG A 55 -7.93 10.20 12.28
CA ARG A 55 -7.57 10.26 10.85
C ARG A 55 -6.39 11.17 10.54
N ALA A 56 -5.88 11.93 11.50
CA ALA A 56 -4.85 12.93 11.24
C ALA A 56 -3.60 12.33 10.58
N PHE A 57 -3.15 11.15 11.05
CA PHE A 57 -2.01 10.47 10.45
C PHE A 57 -2.30 9.90 9.06
N TYR A 58 -3.48 9.29 8.86
CA TYR A 58 -3.91 8.86 7.53
C TYR A 58 -3.96 10.03 6.54
N ASN A 59 -4.51 11.17 6.96
CA ASN A 59 -4.59 12.38 6.13
C ASN A 59 -3.19 12.92 5.75
N ALA A 60 -2.22 12.83 6.66
CA ALA A 60 -0.83 13.19 6.35
C ALA A 60 -0.23 12.23 5.31
N ILE A 61 -0.48 10.92 5.44
CA ILE A 61 -0.03 9.89 4.50
C ILE A 61 -0.59 10.14 3.08
N VAL A 62 -1.89 10.40 2.94
CA VAL A 62 -2.49 10.63 1.61
C VAL A 62 -2.14 11.99 1.01
N ARG A 63 -1.72 12.97 1.83
CA ARG A 63 -1.26 14.29 1.39
C ARG A 63 0.26 14.43 1.35
N TYR A 64 1.01 13.33 1.47
CA TYR A 64 2.47 13.35 1.57
C TYR A 64 3.15 14.09 0.41
N GLU A 65 2.58 14.00 -0.79
CA GLU A 65 3.04 14.74 -1.97
C GLU A 65 3.10 16.26 -1.76
N TRP A 66 2.16 16.80 -0.97
CA TRP A 66 2.05 18.23 -0.68
C TRP A 66 2.73 18.63 0.63
N GLU A 67 2.72 17.74 1.62
CA GLU A 67 3.12 18.03 3.00
C GLU A 67 3.97 16.90 3.58
N PRO A 68 5.14 16.57 3.00
CA PRO A 68 5.94 15.42 3.43
C PRO A 68 6.42 15.56 4.89
N GLU A 69 6.77 16.78 5.31
CA GLU A 69 7.18 17.09 6.69
C GLU A 69 6.09 16.77 7.72
N LYS A 70 4.82 16.73 7.32
CA LYS A 70 3.73 16.40 8.24
C LYS A 70 3.76 14.95 8.68
N VAL A 71 4.19 14.04 7.81
CA VAL A 71 4.34 12.62 8.15
C VAL A 71 5.47 12.45 9.15
N LYS A 72 6.62 13.09 8.93
CA LYS A 72 7.75 13.06 9.88
C LYS A 72 7.37 13.64 11.24
N GLU A 73 6.74 14.82 11.27
CA GLU A 73 6.26 15.44 12.52
C GLU A 73 5.35 14.49 13.32
N MET A 74 4.46 13.78 12.63
CA MET A 74 3.55 12.83 13.28
C MET A 74 4.26 11.56 13.77
N LEU A 75 5.21 11.05 13.00
CA LEU A 75 6.04 9.91 13.39
C LEU A 75 6.92 10.26 14.59
N ASP A 76 7.57 11.43 14.58
CA ASP A 76 8.41 11.95 15.68
C ASP A 76 7.65 12.05 17.00
N ALA A 77 6.40 12.51 16.94
CA ALA A 77 5.59 12.60 18.15
C ALA A 77 4.87 11.28 18.52
N GLY A 78 5.11 10.18 17.77
CA GLY A 78 4.80 8.82 18.18
C GLY A 78 3.63 8.16 17.45
N ALA A 79 3.28 8.61 16.25
CA ALA A 79 2.40 7.84 15.37
C ALA A 79 2.96 6.43 15.11
N ASP A 80 2.08 5.44 15.02
CA ASP A 80 2.46 4.07 14.69
C ASP A 80 2.67 3.96 13.17
N PRO A 81 3.89 3.73 12.67
CA PRO A 81 4.14 3.62 11.23
C PRO A 81 3.45 2.40 10.59
N ASN A 82 2.97 1.45 11.40
CA ASN A 82 2.26 0.25 10.97
C ASN A 82 0.74 0.37 11.09
N TYR A 83 0.21 1.48 11.62
CA TYR A 83 -1.23 1.64 11.78
C TYR A 83 -1.68 3.10 11.83
N CYS A 84 -2.68 3.42 11.02
CA CYS A 84 -3.46 4.66 11.11
C CYS A 84 -4.96 4.33 11.10
N TYR A 85 -5.81 5.34 11.27
CA TYR A 85 -7.26 5.20 11.11
C TYR A 85 -7.68 5.88 9.81
N GLY A 86 -8.04 5.08 8.82
CA GLY A 86 -8.49 5.51 7.51
C GLY A 86 -9.98 5.86 7.45
N GLU A 87 -10.46 6.02 6.23
CA GLU A 87 -11.88 6.29 5.94
C GLU A 87 -12.67 5.00 5.72
N CYS A 88 -12.06 4.03 5.04
CA CYS A 88 -12.65 2.78 4.61
C CYS A 88 -11.66 1.61 4.86
N GLY A 89 -11.82 0.96 6.01
CA GLY A 89 -11.31 -0.37 6.29
C GLY A 89 -9.80 -0.59 6.38
N TRP A 90 -9.45 -1.88 6.29
CA TRP A 90 -8.13 -2.37 6.69
C TRP A 90 -6.98 -1.85 5.82
N ILE A 91 -7.21 -1.63 4.52
CA ILE A 91 -6.21 -1.10 3.58
C ILE A 91 -5.72 0.28 4.05
N GLN A 92 -6.67 1.19 4.29
CA GLN A 92 -6.37 2.57 4.67
C GLN A 92 -5.87 2.70 6.10
N ASN A 93 -6.08 1.67 6.92
CA ASN A 93 -5.52 1.60 8.27
C ASN A 93 -4.03 1.20 8.29
N ASN A 94 -3.43 0.85 7.15
CA ASN A 94 -2.04 0.41 7.06
C ASN A 94 -1.22 1.39 6.20
N PRO A 95 -0.37 2.25 6.78
CA PRO A 95 0.36 3.29 6.04
C PRO A 95 1.23 2.79 4.88
N LEU A 96 1.90 1.64 5.04
CA LEU A 96 2.67 1.05 3.93
C LEU A 96 1.79 0.44 2.83
N ILE A 97 0.63 -0.14 3.18
CA ILE A 97 -0.32 -0.62 2.16
C ILE A 97 -0.90 0.58 1.40
N GLU A 98 -1.24 1.64 2.12
CA GLU A 98 -1.66 2.92 1.57
C GLU A 98 -0.62 3.47 0.58
N THR A 99 0.66 3.39 0.93
CA THR A 99 1.77 3.80 0.06
C THR A 99 1.87 2.90 -1.18
N ALA A 100 1.76 1.58 -1.00
CA ALA A 100 1.79 0.60 -2.09
C ALA A 100 0.61 0.72 -3.07
N ARG A 101 -0.53 1.30 -2.66
CA ARG A 101 -1.71 1.49 -3.51
C ARG A 101 -1.87 2.90 -4.11
N SER A 102 -1.05 3.85 -3.69
CA SER A 102 -1.20 5.27 -4.04
C SER A 102 0.04 5.76 -4.79
N MET A 103 0.36 5.08 -5.90
CA MET A 103 1.42 5.40 -6.84
C MET A 103 1.33 6.84 -7.34
N PHE A 104 2.46 7.53 -7.33
CA PHE A 104 2.61 8.84 -7.94
C PHE A 104 2.92 8.71 -9.43
N PHE A 105 2.05 9.27 -10.28
CA PHE A 105 2.12 9.11 -11.74
C PHE A 105 2.41 10.40 -12.51
N ASP A 106 2.22 11.59 -11.93
CA ASP A 106 2.31 12.85 -12.68
C ASP A 106 3.47 13.76 -12.25
N ALA A 107 4.71 13.31 -12.50
CA ALA A 107 5.89 14.12 -12.25
C ALA A 107 5.93 15.40 -13.11
N THR A 108 5.39 15.34 -14.33
CA THR A 108 5.41 16.46 -15.28
C THR A 108 4.44 17.56 -14.83
N GLY A 109 3.18 17.24 -14.58
CA GLY A 109 2.19 18.20 -14.08
C GLY A 109 2.56 18.72 -12.69
N PHE A 110 3.15 17.90 -11.82
CA PHE A 110 3.71 18.38 -10.57
C PHE A 110 4.79 19.45 -10.78
N LYS A 111 5.72 19.22 -11.73
CA LYS A 111 6.75 20.22 -12.07
C LYS A 111 6.15 21.51 -12.64
N GLU A 112 5.11 21.40 -13.45
CA GLU A 112 4.42 22.57 -14.01
C GLU A 112 3.80 23.45 -12.93
N VAL A 113 3.16 22.83 -11.93
CA VAL A 113 2.49 23.57 -10.84
C VAL A 113 3.49 24.08 -9.80
N TYR A 114 4.50 23.29 -9.43
CA TYR A 114 5.37 23.59 -8.29
C TYR A 114 6.80 23.97 -8.66
N GLY A 115 7.19 23.87 -9.93
CA GLY A 115 8.51 24.26 -10.44
C GLY A 115 9.63 23.24 -10.21
N TYR A 116 9.36 22.10 -9.56
CA TYR A 116 10.35 21.05 -9.29
C TYR A 116 9.71 19.65 -9.34
N VAL A 117 10.53 18.61 -9.46
CA VAL A 117 10.10 17.21 -9.27
C VAL A 117 10.75 16.70 -7.98
N PRO A 118 9.98 16.17 -7.01
CA PRO A 118 10.55 15.60 -5.79
C PRO A 118 11.51 14.45 -6.11
N ASN A 119 12.63 14.37 -5.39
CA ASN A 119 13.55 13.23 -5.44
C ASN A 119 13.97 12.84 -4.02
N PRO A 120 13.62 11.64 -3.51
CA PRO A 120 12.80 10.61 -4.18
C PRO A 120 11.38 11.10 -4.50
N LEU A 121 10.69 10.39 -5.41
CA LEU A 121 9.28 10.69 -5.72
C LEU A 121 8.39 10.50 -4.48
N PRO A 122 7.22 11.15 -4.40
CA PRO A 122 6.39 11.16 -3.18
C PRO A 122 6.05 9.78 -2.59
N ASP A 123 5.79 8.77 -3.42
CA ASP A 123 5.50 7.41 -2.95
C ASP A 123 6.74 6.70 -2.40
N GLU A 124 7.89 6.86 -3.06
CA GLU A 124 9.20 6.38 -2.56
C GLU A 124 9.58 7.09 -1.26
N GLY A 125 9.53 8.42 -1.22
CA GLY A 125 9.82 9.21 -0.02
C GLY A 125 8.94 8.81 1.16
N ARG A 126 7.63 8.61 0.92
CA ARG A 126 6.70 8.15 1.96
C ARG A 126 7.06 6.78 2.50
N SER A 127 7.44 5.84 1.63
CA SER A 127 7.90 4.52 2.06
C SER A 127 9.19 4.59 2.88
N ILE A 128 10.16 5.40 2.45
CA ILE A 128 11.43 5.61 3.17
C ILE A 128 11.17 6.16 4.57
N ASP A 129 10.34 7.21 4.69
CA ASP A 129 10.01 7.80 5.99
C ASP A 129 9.32 6.77 6.89
N LEU A 130 8.31 6.06 6.40
CA LEU A 130 7.64 5.02 7.20
C LEU A 130 8.60 3.93 7.69
N LEU A 131 9.49 3.45 6.82
CA LEU A 131 10.46 2.41 7.14
C LEU A 131 11.51 2.90 8.15
N ASN A 132 11.99 4.13 8.02
CA ASN A 132 12.93 4.73 8.96
C ASN A 132 12.38 4.80 10.39
N TYR A 133 11.05 4.90 10.54
CA TYR A 133 10.38 4.92 11.84
C TYR A 133 9.90 3.54 12.30
N GLY A 134 10.21 2.46 11.57
CA GLY A 134 9.93 1.08 11.99
C GLY A 134 8.66 0.46 11.41
N ALA A 135 8.19 0.95 10.25
CA ALA A 135 7.21 0.18 9.48
C ALA A 135 7.79 -1.20 9.09
N ASP A 136 6.98 -2.24 9.18
CA ASP A 136 7.38 -3.62 8.92
C ASP A 136 7.12 -4.00 7.47
N ILE A 137 8.19 -4.00 6.67
CA ILE A 137 8.16 -4.38 5.24
C ILE A 137 7.84 -5.87 5.01
N HIS A 138 7.92 -6.71 6.03
CA HIS A 138 7.65 -8.14 5.94
C HIS A 138 6.24 -8.52 6.43
N LYS A 139 5.49 -7.56 6.98
CA LYS A 139 4.16 -7.80 7.57
C LYS A 139 3.11 -8.24 6.54
N TYR A 140 3.15 -7.66 5.34
CA TYR A 140 2.18 -7.86 4.27
C TYR A 140 2.89 -8.17 2.94
N PRO A 141 2.23 -8.83 1.97
CA PRO A 141 2.81 -9.14 0.67
C PRO A 141 2.81 -7.89 -0.24
N TYR A 142 3.60 -6.87 0.10
CA TYR A 142 3.55 -5.57 -0.58
C TYR A 142 3.84 -5.65 -2.08
N ALA A 143 4.78 -6.49 -2.52
CA ALA A 143 5.04 -6.71 -3.94
C ALA A 143 3.79 -7.26 -4.65
N TRP A 144 3.10 -8.21 -4.03
CA TRP A 144 1.85 -8.75 -4.55
C TRP A 144 0.76 -7.67 -4.63
N ILE A 145 0.62 -6.84 -3.59
CA ILE A 145 -0.37 -5.76 -3.56
C ILE A 145 -0.17 -4.79 -4.73
N ILE A 146 1.08 -4.37 -4.98
CA ILE A 146 1.42 -3.47 -6.08
C ILE A 146 1.08 -4.13 -7.42
N VAL A 147 1.52 -5.38 -7.62
CA VAL A 147 1.23 -6.11 -8.87
C VAL A 147 -0.28 -6.29 -9.05
N TYR A 148 -1.01 -6.78 -8.06
CA TYR A 148 -2.44 -7.05 -8.18
C TYR A 148 -3.24 -5.77 -8.48
N ARG A 149 -2.92 -4.65 -7.80
CA ARG A 149 -3.68 -3.39 -7.93
C ARG A 149 -3.46 -2.70 -9.26
N TYR A 150 -2.23 -2.69 -9.77
CA TYR A 150 -1.90 -2.01 -11.01
C TYR A 150 -1.96 -2.99 -12.18
N GLY A 151 -3.14 -3.08 -12.81
CA GLY A 151 -3.40 -4.01 -13.91
C GLY A 151 -4.17 -3.38 -15.07
N ASN A 152 -4.70 -4.25 -15.94
CA ASN A 152 -5.33 -3.88 -17.20
C ASN A 152 -6.60 -3.03 -17.06
N TYR A 153 -7.24 -3.00 -15.88
CA TYR A 153 -8.41 -2.16 -15.64
C TYR A 153 -8.13 -0.67 -15.89
N TYR A 154 -7.05 -0.14 -15.31
CA TYR A 154 -6.66 1.27 -15.52
C TYR A 154 -6.27 1.55 -16.96
N ILE A 155 -5.58 0.60 -17.60
CA ILE A 155 -5.21 0.73 -19.02
C ILE A 155 -6.47 0.80 -19.89
N HIS A 156 -7.47 -0.02 -19.60
CA HIS A 156 -8.76 0.02 -20.30
C HIS A 156 -9.46 1.37 -20.12
N ASP A 157 -9.49 1.92 -18.91
CA ASP A 157 -10.07 3.24 -18.66
C ASP A 157 -9.37 4.36 -19.45
N GLU A 158 -8.04 4.31 -19.61
CA GLU A 158 -7.31 5.28 -20.43
C GLU A 158 -7.57 5.08 -21.93
N GLN A 159 -7.67 3.83 -22.38
CA GLN A 159 -8.04 3.49 -23.76
C GLN A 159 -9.43 3.99 -24.16
N LEU A 160 -10.35 4.15 -23.19
CA LEU A 160 -11.69 4.71 -23.44
C LEU A 160 -11.71 6.24 -23.52
N LYS A 161 -10.73 6.92 -22.92
CA LYS A 161 -10.68 8.40 -22.84
C LYS A 161 -9.89 9.01 -23.99
N GLU A 162 -8.79 8.37 -24.39
CA GLU A 162 -7.85 8.92 -25.37
C GLU A 162 -8.10 8.37 -26.77
N GLN A 163 -8.33 9.26 -27.73
CA GLN A 163 -8.57 8.91 -29.14
C GLN A 163 -7.29 8.92 -29.96
N ASP A 164 -6.25 9.64 -29.51
CA ASP A 164 -4.93 9.63 -30.12
C ASP A 164 -4.13 8.41 -29.65
N LYS A 165 -3.88 7.50 -30.59
CA LYS A 165 -3.14 6.27 -30.32
C LYS A 165 -1.74 6.51 -29.75
N ASN A 166 -1.02 7.55 -30.21
CA ASN A 166 0.34 7.82 -29.73
C ASN A 166 0.34 8.32 -28.28
N LEU A 167 -0.64 9.16 -27.92
CA LEU A 167 -0.81 9.62 -26.54
C LEU A 167 -1.23 8.46 -25.63
N MET A 168 -2.15 7.62 -26.09
CA MET A 168 -2.56 6.41 -25.39
C MET A 168 -1.38 5.46 -25.13
N ASP A 169 -0.56 5.16 -26.15
CA ASP A 169 0.62 4.31 -26.01
C ASP A 169 1.65 4.93 -25.03
N TYR A 170 1.79 6.26 -25.03
CA TYR A 170 2.62 6.98 -24.07
C TYR A 170 2.10 6.81 -22.63
N TYR A 171 0.81 7.06 -22.37
CA TYR A 171 0.21 6.95 -21.04
C TYR A 171 0.28 5.53 -20.48
N ILE A 172 0.02 4.53 -21.32
CA ILE A 172 0.12 3.11 -20.94
C ILE A 172 1.58 2.78 -20.56
N SER A 173 2.54 3.19 -21.39
CA SER A 173 3.97 2.95 -21.14
C SER A 173 4.44 3.62 -19.84
N ASP A 174 4.05 4.88 -19.61
CA ASP A 174 4.44 5.62 -18.41
C ASP A 174 3.77 5.04 -17.14
N TYR A 175 2.53 4.59 -17.24
CA TYR A 175 1.83 3.89 -16.15
C TYR A 175 2.56 2.59 -15.75
N ILE A 176 2.91 1.74 -16.71
CA ILE A 176 3.63 0.48 -16.44
C ILE A 176 5.03 0.77 -15.87
N LYS A 177 5.72 1.78 -16.41
CA LYS A 177 7.03 2.22 -15.91
C LYS A 177 6.94 2.68 -14.45
N ASN A 178 5.93 3.47 -14.10
CA ASN A 178 5.73 3.92 -12.72
C ASN A 178 5.35 2.76 -11.78
N ALA A 179 4.52 1.81 -12.24
CA ALA A 179 4.18 0.62 -11.45
C ALA A 179 5.42 -0.23 -11.15
N ASN A 180 6.29 -0.42 -12.15
CA ASN A 180 7.54 -1.13 -12.01
C ASN A 180 8.56 -0.38 -11.14
N ARG A 181 8.59 0.96 -11.20
CA ARG A 181 9.40 1.79 -10.31
C ARG A 181 9.00 1.57 -8.85
N LEU A 182 7.71 1.71 -8.55
CA LEU A 182 7.17 1.50 -7.19
C LEU A 182 7.42 0.07 -6.70
N LEU A 183 7.15 -0.94 -7.53
CA LEU A 183 7.44 -2.34 -7.23
C LEU A 183 8.92 -2.55 -6.88
N SER A 184 9.82 -2.03 -7.72
CA SER A 184 11.27 -2.12 -7.50
C SER A 184 11.70 -1.42 -6.21
N ALA A 185 11.10 -0.27 -5.88
CA ALA A 185 11.39 0.44 -4.63
C ALA A 185 11.03 -0.41 -3.40
N PHE A 186 9.84 -1.03 -3.39
CA PHE A 186 9.42 -1.91 -2.29
C PHE A 186 10.27 -3.19 -2.18
N ILE A 187 10.63 -3.81 -3.31
CA ILE A 187 11.48 -5.02 -3.28
C ILE A 187 12.87 -4.69 -2.73
N ARG A 188 13.46 -3.56 -3.13
CA ARG A 188 14.80 -3.14 -2.66
C ARG A 188 14.89 -2.92 -1.16
N VAL A 189 13.79 -2.54 -0.52
CA VAL A 189 13.70 -2.35 0.93
C VAL A 189 13.24 -3.59 1.68
N GLY A 190 13.04 -4.72 0.99
CA GLY A 190 12.82 -6.03 1.62
C GLY A 190 11.43 -6.64 1.41
N ALA A 191 10.57 -6.06 0.57
CA ALA A 191 9.29 -6.69 0.24
C ALA A 191 9.54 -8.02 -0.48
N SER A 192 8.89 -9.08 -0.02
CA SER A 192 9.06 -10.42 -0.61
C SER A 192 8.44 -10.49 -2.00
N VAL A 193 9.21 -11.01 -2.96
CA VAL A 193 8.80 -11.25 -4.34
C VAL A 193 7.95 -12.51 -4.53
N ASP A 194 7.85 -13.36 -3.50
CA ASP A 194 7.10 -14.62 -3.52
C ASP A 194 5.98 -14.67 -2.49
N ALA A 195 5.87 -13.66 -1.62
CA ALA A 195 4.80 -13.62 -0.62
C ALA A 195 3.44 -13.58 -1.32
N LYS A 196 2.61 -14.58 -1.02
CA LYS A 196 1.29 -14.72 -1.62
C LYS A 196 0.31 -13.71 -1.06
N GLY A 197 -0.57 -13.21 -1.90
CA GLY A 197 -1.75 -12.45 -1.50
C GLY A 197 -3.02 -13.06 -2.07
N ASN A 198 -4.17 -12.52 -1.67
CA ASN A 198 -5.46 -13.00 -2.13
C ASN A 198 -6.37 -11.82 -2.49
N HIS A 199 -6.93 -11.86 -3.70
CA HIS A 199 -7.78 -10.83 -4.28
C HIS A 199 -9.03 -10.50 -3.44
N ILE A 200 -9.55 -11.47 -2.67
CA ILE A 200 -10.69 -11.28 -1.76
C ILE A 200 -10.42 -10.16 -0.75
N ALA A 201 -9.15 -9.93 -0.37
CA ALA A 201 -8.78 -8.86 0.55
C ALA A 201 -8.99 -7.44 -0.05
N PHE A 202 -9.23 -7.35 -1.36
CA PHE A 202 -9.36 -6.10 -2.12
C PHE A 202 -10.66 -5.97 -2.91
N ASP A 203 -11.57 -6.95 -2.80
CA ASP A 203 -12.87 -6.91 -3.48
C ASP A 203 -13.79 -5.84 -2.86
N TRP A 204 -14.58 -5.14 -3.69
CA TRP A 204 -15.52 -4.10 -3.29
C TRP A 204 -16.76 -4.64 -2.58
N GLN A 205 -17.23 -5.84 -2.92
CA GLN A 205 -18.30 -6.50 -2.16
C GLN A 205 -17.79 -6.98 -0.80
N THR A 206 -16.48 -7.23 -0.72
CA THR A 206 -15.74 -7.63 0.46
C THR A 206 -14.83 -6.50 0.97
N TYR A 207 -15.21 -5.22 0.79
CA TYR A 207 -14.49 -4.08 1.35
C TYR A 207 -14.72 -4.11 2.86
N ASN A 208 -14.01 -5.04 3.51
CA ASN A 208 -14.29 -5.40 4.88
C ASN A 208 -13.62 -4.34 5.72
N ASP A 209 -14.42 -3.40 6.21
CA ASP A 209 -14.05 -2.49 7.29
C ASP A 209 -13.52 -3.26 8.52
N ASN A 210 -13.76 -4.58 8.56
CA ASN A 210 -13.45 -5.51 9.63
C ASN A 210 -12.41 -6.59 9.29
N LEU A 211 -11.72 -6.56 8.14
CA LEU A 211 -10.69 -7.59 7.85
C LEU A 211 -9.54 -7.44 8.86
N SER A 212 -9.39 -8.43 9.73
CA SER A 212 -8.30 -8.47 10.69
C SER A 212 -7.00 -8.92 10.00
N TYR A 213 -5.85 -8.62 10.61
CA TYR A 213 -4.56 -9.14 10.15
C TYR A 213 -4.55 -10.68 10.13
N GLU A 214 -5.16 -11.32 11.13
CA GLU A 214 -5.22 -12.77 11.22
C GLU A 214 -6.06 -13.38 10.08
N ASP A 215 -7.18 -12.76 9.75
CA ASP A 215 -8.03 -13.23 8.65
C ASP A 215 -7.36 -12.99 7.29
N PHE A 216 -6.67 -11.87 7.12
CA PHE A 216 -5.82 -11.65 5.95
C PHE A 216 -4.75 -12.76 5.82
N CYS A 217 -4.09 -13.12 6.91
CA CYS A 217 -3.09 -14.20 6.91
C CYS A 217 -3.71 -15.56 6.56
N LYS A 218 -4.97 -15.83 6.92
CA LYS A 218 -5.70 -17.04 6.53
C LYS A 218 -6.00 -17.03 5.03
N LEU A 219 -6.44 -15.90 4.48
CA LEU A 219 -6.71 -15.74 3.04
C LEU A 219 -5.45 -15.98 2.20
N CYS A 220 -4.28 -15.53 2.66
CA CYS A 220 -3.01 -15.74 1.97
C CYS A 220 -2.51 -17.20 1.97
N LYS A 221 -3.20 -18.09 2.70
CA LYS A 221 -2.89 -19.53 2.77
C LYS A 221 -3.90 -20.40 2.01
N THR A 222 -4.92 -19.80 1.38
CA THR A 222 -5.88 -20.56 0.57
C THR A 222 -5.27 -20.96 -0.77
N SER A 223 -5.91 -21.90 -1.46
CA SER A 223 -5.52 -22.30 -2.82
C SER A 223 -5.70 -21.19 -3.85
N GLU A 224 -6.54 -20.18 -3.55
CA GLU A 224 -6.77 -19.01 -4.40
C GLU A 224 -5.70 -17.92 -4.23
N ALA A 225 -4.78 -18.08 -3.28
CA ALA A 225 -3.71 -17.12 -3.04
C ALA A 225 -2.62 -17.26 -4.12
N THR A 226 -2.24 -16.15 -4.71
CA THR A 226 -1.32 -16.08 -5.86
C THR A 226 -0.02 -15.37 -5.50
N THR A 227 1.05 -15.63 -6.24
CA THR A 227 2.33 -14.92 -6.10
C THR A 227 2.33 -13.64 -6.94
N PRO A 228 3.22 -12.67 -6.66
CA PRO A 228 3.39 -11.51 -7.53
C PRO A 228 3.68 -11.91 -8.98
N LEU A 229 4.51 -12.94 -9.19
CA LEU A 229 4.86 -13.40 -10.54
C LEU A 229 3.65 -13.97 -11.28
N TYR A 230 2.80 -14.75 -10.59
CA TYR A 230 1.54 -15.25 -11.16
C TYR A 230 0.66 -14.09 -11.66
N GLU A 231 0.42 -13.08 -10.83
CA GLU A 231 -0.43 -11.95 -11.20
C GLU A 231 0.17 -11.10 -12.33
N ALA A 232 1.50 -10.94 -12.38
CA ALA A 232 2.15 -10.22 -13.46
C ALA A 232 2.02 -10.96 -14.81
N ILE A 233 2.22 -12.29 -14.82
CA ILE A 233 2.10 -13.13 -16.01
C ILE A 233 0.67 -13.10 -16.56
N LYS A 234 -0.32 -13.24 -15.67
CA LYS A 234 -1.75 -13.30 -16.03
C LYS A 234 -2.23 -12.05 -16.79
N LYS A 235 -1.54 -10.90 -16.64
CA LYS A 235 -1.91 -9.66 -17.34
C LYS A 235 -1.51 -9.62 -18.82
N GLY A 236 -0.66 -10.53 -19.29
CA GLY A 236 -0.21 -10.58 -20.69
C GLY A 236 1.07 -9.80 -20.98
N MET A 237 1.49 -9.81 -22.24
CA MET A 237 2.79 -9.32 -22.73
C MET A 237 2.98 -7.81 -22.56
N GLN A 238 1.90 -7.04 -22.49
CA GLN A 238 2.00 -5.62 -22.16
C GLN A 238 2.73 -5.40 -20.81
N TRP A 239 2.63 -6.36 -19.89
CA TRP A 239 3.29 -6.34 -18.59
C TRP A 239 4.59 -7.17 -18.53
N GLU A 240 5.17 -7.54 -19.67
CA GLU A 240 6.41 -8.35 -19.72
C GLU A 240 7.54 -7.77 -18.86
N SER A 241 7.71 -6.45 -18.86
CA SER A 241 8.72 -5.78 -18.05
C SER A 241 8.54 -5.98 -16.53
N GLN A 242 7.29 -6.18 -16.07
CA GLN A 242 6.99 -6.48 -14.66
C GLN A 242 7.33 -7.94 -14.33
N VAL A 243 7.08 -8.87 -15.26
CA VAL A 243 7.51 -10.27 -15.16
C VAL A 243 9.04 -10.33 -15.07
N ASP A 244 9.75 -9.67 -15.98
CA ASP A 244 11.21 -9.66 -16.00
C ASP A 244 11.80 -9.01 -14.74
N LEU A 245 11.15 -7.97 -14.20
CA LEU A 245 11.55 -7.33 -12.95
C LEU A 245 11.46 -8.29 -11.75
N LEU A 246 10.36 -9.02 -11.61
CA LEU A 246 10.18 -9.98 -10.53
C LEU A 246 11.18 -11.14 -10.62
N LEU A 247 11.39 -11.68 -11.83
CA LEU A 247 12.39 -12.72 -12.09
C LEU A 247 13.81 -12.23 -11.76
N LYS A 248 14.14 -10.99 -12.13
CA LYS A 248 15.43 -10.37 -11.78
C LYS A 248 15.69 -10.32 -10.28
N TYR A 249 14.63 -10.15 -9.47
CA TYR A 249 14.73 -10.16 -8.01
C TYR A 249 14.51 -11.54 -7.38
N GLY A 250 14.50 -12.61 -8.19
CA GLY A 250 14.52 -13.98 -7.71
C GLY A 250 13.15 -14.62 -7.50
N ALA A 251 12.08 -14.08 -8.09
CA ALA A 251 10.76 -14.69 -8.03
C ALA A 251 10.78 -16.13 -8.60
N ILE A 252 10.09 -17.05 -7.93
CA ILE A 252 10.12 -18.47 -8.24
C ILE A 252 9.19 -18.77 -9.41
N ILE A 253 9.75 -19.35 -10.47
CA ILE A 253 8.97 -19.96 -11.56
C ILE A 253 8.55 -21.37 -11.14
N ASP A 254 7.24 -21.62 -11.06
CA ASP A 254 6.66 -22.92 -10.73
C ASP A 254 5.48 -23.27 -11.65
N GLU A 255 4.79 -24.38 -11.39
CA GLU A 255 3.69 -24.85 -12.23
C GLU A 255 2.53 -23.84 -12.31
N SER A 256 2.30 -23.04 -11.26
CA SER A 256 1.26 -22.02 -11.25
C SER A 256 1.53 -20.91 -12.29
N CYS A 257 2.79 -20.69 -12.63
CA CYS A 257 3.16 -19.72 -13.67
C CYS A 257 2.69 -20.17 -15.06
N LEU A 258 2.68 -21.49 -15.33
CA LEU A 258 2.15 -22.04 -16.59
C LEU A 258 0.64 -21.84 -16.69
N GLU A 259 -0.08 -22.00 -15.58
CA GLU A 259 -1.51 -21.69 -15.49
C GLU A 259 -1.77 -20.21 -15.72
N ALA A 260 -1.03 -19.32 -15.04
CA ALA A 260 -1.13 -17.87 -15.25
C ALA A 260 -0.91 -17.47 -16.71
N ALA A 261 0.07 -18.10 -17.38
CA ALA A 261 0.37 -17.81 -18.78
C ALA A 261 -0.79 -18.22 -19.69
N LYS A 262 -1.42 -19.37 -19.45
CA LYS A 262 -2.64 -19.77 -20.18
C LYS A 262 -3.79 -18.79 -19.93
N LEU A 263 -3.96 -18.33 -18.69
CA LEU A 263 -4.99 -17.35 -18.32
C LEU A 263 -4.76 -15.97 -18.93
N SER A 264 -3.53 -15.62 -19.32
CA SER A 264 -3.26 -14.39 -20.06
C SER A 264 -3.90 -14.37 -21.46
N GLY A 265 -4.14 -15.55 -22.04
CA GLY A 265 -4.69 -15.70 -23.39
C GLY A 265 -3.71 -15.34 -24.53
N GLU A 266 -2.43 -15.11 -24.22
CA GLU A 266 -1.43 -14.67 -25.20
C GLU A 266 -0.35 -15.72 -25.44
N GLU A 267 -0.25 -16.21 -26.68
CA GLU A 267 0.72 -17.25 -27.08
C GLU A 267 2.17 -16.87 -26.75
N ALA A 268 2.54 -15.60 -26.96
CA ALA A 268 3.88 -15.12 -26.65
C ALA A 268 4.23 -15.21 -25.16
N MET A 269 3.27 -14.97 -24.26
CA MET A 269 3.46 -15.13 -22.82
C MET A 269 3.56 -16.62 -22.45
N ILE A 270 2.70 -17.47 -23.03
CA ILE A 270 2.75 -18.93 -22.84
C ILE A 270 4.13 -19.47 -23.23
N GLU A 271 4.62 -19.13 -24.43
CA GLU A 271 5.93 -19.55 -24.91
C GLU A 271 7.07 -19.07 -24.00
N LYS A 272 7.03 -17.80 -23.55
CA LYS A 272 8.05 -17.23 -22.67
C LYS A 272 8.13 -18.00 -21.36
N ILE A 273 6.99 -18.21 -20.70
CA ILE A 273 6.96 -18.87 -19.39
C ILE A 273 7.30 -20.36 -19.51
N GLN A 274 6.85 -21.06 -20.55
CA GLN A 274 7.25 -22.45 -20.80
C GLN A 274 8.77 -22.58 -20.96
N LYS A 275 9.39 -21.73 -21.79
CA LYS A 275 10.85 -21.71 -21.99
C LYS A 275 11.61 -21.46 -20.68
N LEU A 276 11.09 -20.60 -19.81
CA LEU A 276 11.70 -20.30 -18.52
C LEU A 276 11.54 -21.47 -17.53
N PHE A 277 10.38 -22.12 -17.50
CA PHE A 277 10.10 -23.28 -16.67
C PHE A 277 10.99 -24.49 -17.05
N ASP A 278 11.10 -24.80 -18.34
CA ASP A 278 11.93 -25.90 -18.85
C ASP A 278 13.42 -25.69 -18.52
N ARG A 279 13.90 -24.44 -18.58
CA ARG A 279 15.28 -24.10 -18.19
C ARG A 279 15.54 -24.32 -16.72
N LYS A 280 14.56 -24.00 -15.87
CA LYS A 280 14.65 -24.23 -14.42
C LYS A 280 14.69 -25.72 -14.09
N GLN A 281 13.84 -26.54 -14.71
CA GLN A 281 13.87 -27.98 -14.48
C GLN A 281 15.24 -28.58 -14.81
N LYS A 282 15.85 -28.15 -15.93
CA LYS A 282 17.20 -28.59 -16.32
C LYS A 282 18.31 -28.11 -15.39
N SER A 283 18.11 -27.03 -14.64
CA SER A 283 19.11 -26.55 -13.67
C SER A 283 18.99 -27.24 -12.31
N ASP A 284 17.82 -27.80 -12.01
CA ASP A 284 17.53 -28.49 -10.75
C ASP A 284 17.87 -30.00 -10.80
N GLU A 285 18.17 -30.53 -12.01
CA GLU A 285 18.72 -31.89 -12.28
C GLU A 285 20.25 -31.95 -12.15
#